data_AF-A0A345WM18-F1
#
_entry.id   AF-A0A345WM18-F1
#
_cell.length_a   1.000
_cell.length_b   1.000
_cell.length_c   1.000
_cell.angle_alpha   90.00
_cell.angle_beta   90.00
_cell.angle_gamma   90.00
#
_symmetry.space_group_name_H-M   'P 1'
#
loop_
_entity.id
_entity.type
_entity.pdbx_description
1 polymer ?
#
loop_
_entity_poly.entity_id
_entity_poly.type
_entity_poly.pdbx_seq_one_letter_code
_entity_poly.pdbx_strand_id
1 'polypeptide(L)'
;MPDAVIYIRFSTKRQEKGFSKERQLEECEAFCRRKGWNVVEVVEDLGQSAWKGHHLSVGNLGKWRKRVDAGDVAPGTTLVIHKLDRLSRLEPRVTQRWMEDLCDKGIRIATVDGERIFDDAYLKGPTALMGIMEIVMNATVSHKESEKKSELVADAWRRKQQLTRQGKVLSAKPPAWLRVVGERIDKDQDYRGYELIPERVAVLKQIYEWAADGIGYWGIAKRLNEQGVPSWGKARSTTTNKGWGWSYVGILLKHPAIDGEYHPAGMTESGKRKKTGERIENVFPRAVDADLVARARASASKRWQTRSGRYAAYARNLFSTLARCRHCGGLMTMRSRAEVDARYRYLQCDSAARHTGCDRPEFFNHRIFVSVRSSPPC
;
A
#
# COMPACT_ATOMS: atom_id res chain seq x y z
N MET A 1 -2.88 -2.67 43.90
CA MET A 1 -1.95 -2.24 42.84
C MET A 1 -2.43 -0.91 42.32
N PRO A 2 -1.56 0.03 41.92
CA PRO A 2 -2.00 1.30 41.33
C PRO A 2 -2.73 1.04 40.02
N ASP A 3 -3.89 1.67 39.82
CA ASP A 3 -4.63 1.57 38.58
C ASP A 3 -4.00 2.46 37.49
N ALA A 4 -4.05 1.99 36.25
CA ALA A 4 -3.51 2.67 35.09
C ALA A 4 -4.52 2.69 33.94
N VAL A 5 -4.60 3.83 33.27
CA VAL A 5 -5.41 4.04 32.08
C VAL A 5 -4.47 4.31 30.91
N ILE A 6 -4.55 3.51 29.85
CA ILE A 6 -3.70 3.70 28.67
C ILE A 6 -4.44 4.62 27.68
N TYR A 7 -3.78 5.66 27.17
CA TYR A 7 -4.33 6.50 26.12
C TYR A 7 -3.54 6.39 24.81
N ILE A 8 -4.25 6.09 23.71
CA ILE A 8 -3.69 5.91 22.37
C ILE A 8 -4.41 6.82 21.36
N ARG A 9 -3.63 7.56 20.58
CA ARG A 9 -4.15 8.41 19.50
C ARG A 9 -3.56 8.01 18.15
N PHE A 10 -4.41 7.80 17.14
CA PHE A 10 -3.99 7.38 15.80
C PHE A 10 -4.70 8.14 14.68
N SER A 11 -3.98 8.48 13.60
CA SER A 11 -4.55 9.18 12.43
C SER A 11 -5.12 8.21 11.40
N THR A 12 -6.33 8.46 10.89
CA THR A 12 -7.11 7.47 10.12
C THR A 12 -6.67 7.20 8.68
N LYS A 13 -5.54 7.73 8.17
CA LYS A 13 -5.19 7.57 6.72
C LYS A 13 -3.72 7.33 6.33
N ARG A 14 -2.74 7.21 7.24
CA ARG A 14 -1.32 7.11 6.82
C ARG A 14 -0.46 6.02 7.46
N GLN A 15 -1.06 4.99 8.03
CA GLN A 15 -0.32 3.80 8.47
C GLN A 15 -1.03 2.56 7.96
N GLU A 16 -0.75 2.21 6.71
CA GLU A 16 -1.29 1.07 5.95
C GLU A 16 -0.81 -0.30 6.48
N LYS A 17 -0.40 -0.39 7.76
CA LYS A 17 -0.17 -1.67 8.46
C LYS A 17 -0.50 -1.49 9.94
N GLY A 18 -1.40 -2.32 10.49
CA GLY A 18 -1.91 -2.32 11.87
C GLY A 18 -0.84 -2.32 12.99
N PHE A 19 0.43 -2.54 12.66
CA PHE A 19 1.55 -2.57 13.61
C PHE A 19 1.72 -1.32 14.47
N SER A 20 1.32 -0.12 14.06
CA SER A 20 1.61 1.07 14.89
C SER A 20 0.69 1.20 16.10
N LYS A 21 -0.56 0.71 16.04
CA LYS A 21 -1.50 0.80 17.18
C LYS A 21 -1.27 -0.35 18.14
N GLU A 22 -1.24 -1.57 17.63
CA GLU A 22 -1.01 -2.79 18.41
C GLU A 22 0.31 -2.71 19.17
N ARG A 23 1.38 -2.28 18.50
CA ARG A 23 2.68 -2.07 19.15
C ARG A 23 2.67 -1.00 20.24
N GLN A 24 1.95 0.11 20.03
CA GLN A 24 1.85 1.15 21.06
C GLN A 24 1.12 0.63 22.30
N LEU A 25 0.05 -0.16 22.11
CA LEU A 25 -0.66 -0.80 23.20
C LEU A 25 0.23 -1.81 23.92
N GLU A 26 0.91 -2.69 23.20
CA GLU A 26 1.85 -3.68 23.77
C GLU A 26 2.97 -3.01 24.58
N GLU A 27 3.56 -1.93 24.07
CA GLU A 27 4.62 -1.18 24.77
C GLU A 27 4.10 -0.50 26.04
N CYS A 28 2.89 0.08 25.99
CA CYS A 28 2.22 0.66 27.16
C CYS A 28 1.86 -0.39 28.22
N GLU A 29 1.30 -1.53 27.81
CA GLU A 29 0.98 -2.63 28.72
C GLU A 29 2.25 -3.22 29.34
N ALA A 30 3.30 -3.42 28.55
CA ALA A 30 4.58 -3.89 29.05
C ALA A 30 5.17 -2.91 30.07
N PHE A 31 5.04 -1.60 29.84
CA PHE A 31 5.46 -0.58 30.80
C PHE A 31 4.65 -0.65 32.09
N CYS A 32 3.32 -0.79 32.02
CA CYS A 32 2.46 -0.96 33.18
C CYS A 32 2.83 -2.22 33.98
N ARG A 33 3.07 -3.35 33.29
CA ARG A 33 3.51 -4.61 33.91
C ARG A 33 4.86 -4.45 34.64
N ARG A 34 5.84 -3.75 34.03
CA ARG A 34 7.14 -3.48 34.68
C ARG A 34 7.01 -2.63 35.94
N LYS A 35 6.05 -1.69 35.96
CA LYS A 35 5.80 -0.81 37.12
C LYS A 35 4.81 -1.38 38.14
N GLY A 36 4.25 -2.58 37.88
CA GLY A 36 3.26 -3.21 38.75
C GLY A 36 1.91 -2.50 38.76
N TRP A 37 1.54 -1.83 37.67
CA TRP A 37 0.28 -1.11 37.52
C TRP A 37 -0.78 -1.99 36.84
N ASN A 38 -2.01 -1.90 37.34
CA ASN A 38 -3.16 -2.63 36.82
C ASN A 38 -3.85 -1.81 35.73
N VAL A 39 -3.89 -2.32 34.50
CA VAL A 39 -4.54 -1.60 33.39
C VAL A 39 -6.06 -1.77 33.51
N VAL A 40 -6.76 -0.72 33.91
CA VAL A 40 -8.22 -0.74 34.12
C VAL A 40 -9.01 -0.31 32.89
N GLU A 41 -8.41 0.53 32.03
CA GLU A 41 -9.09 1.10 30.88
C GLU A 41 -8.10 1.48 29.76
N VAL A 42 -8.53 1.35 28.52
CA VAL A 42 -7.80 1.84 27.33
C VAL A 42 -8.69 2.86 26.60
N VAL A 43 -8.21 4.11 26.53
CA VAL A 43 -8.90 5.24 25.89
C VAL A 43 -8.27 5.50 24.52
N GLU A 44 -9.11 5.55 23.48
CA GLU A 44 -8.62 5.67 22.10
C GLU A 44 -9.23 6.88 21.38
N ASP A 45 -8.43 7.65 20.64
CA ASP A 45 -8.92 8.79 19.84
C ASP A 45 -8.49 8.74 18.36
N LEU A 46 -9.46 9.03 17.48
CA LEU A 46 -9.29 9.14 16.02
C LEU A 46 -8.78 10.53 15.61
N GLY A 47 -7.55 10.58 15.11
CA GLY A 47 -6.86 11.81 14.71
C GLY A 47 -7.06 12.20 13.24
N GLN A 48 -8.30 12.43 12.77
CA GLN A 48 -8.52 12.99 11.42
C GLN A 48 -9.07 14.42 11.35
N SER A 49 -9.59 15.00 12.42
CA SER A 49 -10.36 16.25 12.26
C SER A 49 -10.39 17.19 13.47
N ALA A 50 -9.64 16.91 14.54
CA ALA A 50 -9.50 17.86 15.63
C ALA A 50 -8.53 18.99 15.25
N TRP A 51 -9.05 19.96 14.51
CA TRP A 51 -8.50 21.29 14.36
C TRP A 51 -8.14 21.85 15.75
N LYS A 52 -6.93 22.40 15.90
CA LYS A 52 -6.42 23.25 16.99
C LYS A 52 -6.98 22.96 18.41
N GLY A 53 -6.27 22.21 19.24
CA GLY A 53 -6.47 22.17 20.71
C GLY A 53 -7.71 21.45 21.24
N HIS A 54 -8.67 21.05 20.40
CA HIS A 54 -9.96 20.49 20.84
C HIS A 54 -9.95 19.01 21.28
N HIS A 55 -8.88 18.23 21.07
CA HIS A 55 -8.88 16.82 21.50
C HIS A 55 -8.79 16.65 23.03
N LEU A 56 -8.28 17.65 23.75
CA LEU A 56 -8.28 17.67 25.22
C LEU A 56 -9.69 17.86 25.80
N SER A 57 -10.65 18.38 25.02
CA SER A 57 -12.01 18.72 25.46
C SER A 57 -13.14 17.95 24.76
N VAL A 58 -12.93 17.45 23.53
CA VAL A 58 -14.00 16.86 22.68
C VAL A 58 -13.81 15.36 22.42
N GLY A 59 -12.58 14.85 22.48
CA GLY A 59 -12.27 13.43 22.23
C GLY A 59 -12.69 12.49 23.38
N ASN A 60 -12.45 11.19 23.20
CA ASN A 60 -12.60 10.20 24.28
C ASN A 60 -11.69 10.51 25.47
N LEU A 61 -10.53 11.14 25.24
CA LEU A 61 -9.71 11.70 26.32
C LEU A 61 -10.45 12.79 27.13
N GLY A 62 -11.23 13.64 26.45
CA GLY A 62 -12.06 14.66 27.10
C GLY A 62 -13.23 14.06 27.89
N LYS A 63 -13.84 12.98 27.39
CA LYS A 63 -14.87 12.22 28.15
C LYS A 63 -14.29 11.57 29.39
N TRP A 64 -13.09 10.99 29.27
CA TRP A 64 -12.38 10.44 30.40
C TRP A 64 -12.02 11.53 31.43
N ARG A 65 -11.56 12.70 30.98
CA ARG A 65 -11.34 13.86 31.86
C ARG A 65 -12.60 14.25 32.64
N LYS A 66 -13.78 14.27 32.01
CA LYS A 66 -15.05 14.55 32.71
C LYS A 66 -15.38 13.53 33.80
N ARG A 67 -15.04 12.24 33.60
CA ARG A 67 -15.20 11.18 34.62
C ARG A 67 -14.24 11.37 35.79
N VAL A 68 -13.00 11.78 35.51
CA VAL A 68 -12.06 12.21 36.56
C VAL A 68 -12.64 13.42 37.31
N ASP A 69 -13.21 14.38 36.59
CA ASP A 69 -13.79 15.57 37.20
C ASP A 69 -15.02 15.27 38.07
N ALA A 70 -15.80 14.24 37.72
CA ALA A 70 -16.96 13.75 38.47
C ALA A 70 -16.59 12.86 39.66
N GLY A 71 -15.32 12.47 39.81
CA GLY A 71 -14.86 11.57 40.87
C GLY A 71 -15.05 10.08 40.58
N ASP A 72 -15.41 9.71 39.35
CA ASP A 72 -15.60 8.31 38.92
C ASP A 72 -14.28 7.54 38.76
N VAL A 73 -13.15 8.25 38.82
CA VAL A 73 -11.80 7.68 38.70
C VAL A 73 -11.09 7.86 40.04
N ALA A 74 -10.62 6.75 40.61
CA ALA A 74 -9.97 6.77 41.92
C ALA A 74 -8.69 7.62 41.92
N PRO A 75 -8.47 8.47 42.95
CA PRO A 75 -7.20 9.14 43.17
C PRO A 75 -6.03 8.13 43.25
N GLY A 76 -4.89 8.46 42.67
CA GLY A 76 -3.73 7.57 42.54
C GLY A 76 -3.64 6.81 41.21
N THR A 77 -4.69 6.89 40.38
CA THR A 77 -4.70 6.36 39.01
C THR A 77 -3.66 7.05 38.13
N THR A 78 -3.01 6.29 37.25
CA THR A 78 -1.97 6.80 36.33
C THR A 78 -2.43 6.75 34.88
N LEU A 79 -2.46 7.90 34.21
CA LEU A 79 -2.66 7.98 32.77
C LEU A 79 -1.35 7.69 32.04
N VAL A 80 -1.30 6.57 31.31
CA VAL A 80 -0.14 6.12 30.55
C VAL A 80 -0.31 6.49 29.08
N ILE A 81 0.64 7.26 28.55
CA ILE A 81 0.68 7.67 27.16
C ILE A 81 1.97 7.20 26.52
N HIS A 82 1.93 6.77 25.26
CA HIS A 82 3.15 6.33 24.59
C HIS A 82 4.15 7.49 24.41
N LYS A 83 3.68 8.65 23.91
CA LYS A 83 4.48 9.86 23.69
C LYS A 83 3.68 11.13 24.00
N LEU A 84 4.33 12.15 24.58
CA LEU A 84 3.70 13.42 24.97
C LEU A 84 3.20 14.25 23.78
N ASP A 85 3.82 14.09 22.61
CA ASP A 85 3.42 14.76 21.35
C ASP A 85 2.01 14.35 20.88
N ARG A 86 1.45 13.27 21.46
CA ARG A 86 0.05 12.83 21.25
C ARG A 86 -0.96 13.72 22.00
N LEU A 87 -0.52 14.39 23.07
CA LEU A 87 -1.31 15.32 23.86
C LEU A 87 -1.26 16.75 23.34
N SER A 88 -0.17 17.20 22.71
CA SER A 88 -0.15 18.52 22.07
C SER A 88 0.97 18.64 21.06
N ARG A 89 0.63 19.15 19.87
CA ARG A 89 1.60 19.39 18.79
C ARG A 89 1.99 20.85 18.63
N LEU A 90 1.36 21.80 19.34
CA LEU A 90 1.59 23.23 19.05
C LEU A 90 1.53 24.16 20.28
N GLU A 91 0.95 23.76 21.42
CA GLU A 91 0.77 24.66 22.57
C GLU A 91 1.23 23.96 23.86
N PRO A 92 2.52 24.08 24.25
CA PRO A 92 3.05 23.51 25.49
C PRO A 92 2.31 23.99 26.73
N ARG A 93 1.93 25.28 26.77
CA ARG A 93 1.23 25.91 27.91
C ARG A 93 -0.15 25.32 28.17
N VAL A 94 -0.94 25.08 27.13
CA VAL A 94 -2.28 24.45 27.26
C VAL A 94 -2.15 23.02 27.79
N THR A 95 -1.13 22.30 27.32
CA THR A 95 -0.86 20.93 27.76
C THR A 95 -0.46 20.88 29.22
N GLN A 96 0.44 21.78 29.64
CA GLN A 96 0.89 21.88 31.02
C GLN A 96 -0.29 22.14 31.96
N ARG A 97 -1.13 23.14 31.67
CA ARG A 97 -2.33 23.42 32.49
C ARG A 97 -3.25 22.21 32.59
N TRP A 98 -3.46 21.51 31.47
CA TRP A 98 -4.30 20.32 31.47
C TRP A 98 -3.73 19.17 32.34
N MET A 99 -2.40 19.05 32.40
CA MET A 99 -1.71 18.07 33.25
C MET A 99 -1.76 18.48 34.72
N GLU A 100 -1.53 19.77 35.02
CA GLU A 100 -1.64 20.34 36.36
C GLU A 100 -3.03 20.07 36.94
N ASP A 101 -4.09 20.38 36.19
CA ASP A 101 -5.46 20.12 36.63
C ASP A 101 -5.75 18.64 36.94
N LEU A 102 -5.11 17.71 36.22
CA LEU A 102 -5.26 16.27 36.47
C LEU A 102 -4.50 15.84 37.72
N CYS A 103 -3.29 16.36 37.91
CA CYS A 103 -2.49 16.09 39.08
C CYS A 103 -3.10 16.67 40.36
N ASP A 104 -3.77 17.83 40.29
CA ASP A 104 -4.54 18.39 41.39
C ASP A 104 -5.70 17.45 41.83
N LYS A 105 -6.18 16.59 40.93
CA LYS A 105 -7.19 15.55 41.23
C LYS A 105 -6.59 14.23 41.68
N GLY A 106 -5.28 14.20 41.93
CA GLY A 106 -4.55 13.01 42.37
C GLY A 106 -4.25 12.02 41.25
N ILE A 107 -4.35 12.41 39.98
CA ILE A 107 -3.99 11.58 38.83
C ILE A 107 -2.53 11.81 38.46
N ARG A 108 -1.78 10.73 38.20
CA ARG A 108 -0.42 10.83 37.67
C ARG A 108 -0.39 10.63 36.17
N ILE A 109 0.57 11.20 35.47
CA ILE A 109 0.73 11.03 34.02
C ILE A 109 2.09 10.39 33.76
N ALA A 110 2.15 9.34 32.94
CA ALA A 110 3.40 8.66 32.62
C ALA A 110 3.59 8.53 31.11
N THR A 111 4.79 8.84 30.62
CA THR A 111 5.19 8.60 29.23
C THR A 111 6.05 7.35 29.11
N VAL A 112 5.69 6.46 28.19
CA VAL A 112 6.53 5.28 27.88
C VAL A 112 7.84 5.71 27.22
N ASP A 113 7.76 6.66 26.30
CA ASP A 113 8.92 7.29 25.68
C ASP A 113 9.67 8.15 26.71
N GLY A 114 10.93 7.79 26.98
CA GLY A 114 11.76 8.40 28.01
C GLY A 114 11.44 7.99 29.46
N GLU A 115 10.48 7.07 29.67
CA GLU A 115 10.03 6.57 30.99
C GLU A 115 9.85 7.67 32.06
N ARG A 116 9.22 8.79 31.69
CA ARG A 116 9.00 9.92 32.61
C ARG A 116 7.64 9.83 33.30
N ILE A 117 7.59 10.19 34.58
CA ILE A 117 6.35 10.30 35.36
C ILE A 117 6.20 11.77 35.78
N PHE A 118 5.05 12.34 35.47
CA PHE A 118 4.63 13.67 35.85
C PHE A 118 3.61 13.51 36.98
N ASP A 119 4.02 13.94 38.17
CA ASP A 119 3.16 14.06 39.34
C ASP A 119 3.01 15.52 39.74
N ASP A 120 2.19 15.77 40.76
CA ASP A 120 1.90 17.11 41.26
C ASP A 120 3.17 17.87 41.68
N ALA A 121 4.12 17.18 42.32
CA ALA A 121 5.37 17.77 42.76
C ALA A 121 6.26 18.18 41.58
N TYR A 122 6.30 17.36 40.53
CA TYR A 122 7.04 17.67 39.31
C TYR A 122 6.42 18.85 38.57
N LEU A 123 5.10 18.87 38.39
CA LEU A 123 4.41 19.91 37.60
C LEU A 123 4.37 21.28 38.27
N LYS A 124 4.34 21.33 39.61
CA LYS A 124 4.46 22.58 40.39
C LYS A 124 5.90 23.07 40.53
N GLY A 125 6.88 22.27 40.10
CA GLY A 125 8.29 22.62 40.13
C GLY A 125 8.69 23.64 39.05
N PRO A 126 9.76 24.43 39.29
CA PRO A 126 10.22 25.46 38.34
C PRO A 126 10.72 24.88 37.00
N THR A 127 11.02 23.58 36.96
CA THR A 127 11.54 22.87 35.78
C THR A 127 10.47 22.15 34.96
N ALA A 128 9.21 22.14 35.42
CA ALA A 128 8.10 21.44 34.76
C ALA A 128 7.91 21.86 33.29
N LEU A 129 7.82 23.18 33.08
CA LEU A 129 7.66 23.77 31.75
C LEU A 129 8.86 23.46 30.85
N MET A 130 10.09 23.47 31.40
CA MET A 130 11.30 23.11 30.64
C MET A 130 11.29 21.64 30.21
N GLY A 131 10.91 20.72 31.10
CA GLY A 131 10.81 19.29 30.79
C GLY A 131 9.74 18.98 29.75
N ILE A 132 8.57 19.63 29.84
CA ILE A 132 7.51 19.52 28.81
C ILE A 132 8.00 20.09 27.48
N MET A 133 8.65 21.26 27.51
CA MET A 133 9.17 21.90 26.31
C MET A 133 10.27 21.08 25.63
N GLU A 134 11.18 20.47 26.39
CA GLU A 134 12.20 19.54 25.90
C GLU A 134 11.57 18.37 25.13
N ILE A 135 10.55 17.73 25.70
CA ILE A 135 9.88 16.58 25.07
C ILE A 135 9.15 16.99 23.79
N VAL A 136 8.44 18.13 23.81
CA VAL A 136 7.76 18.67 22.63
C VAL A 136 8.77 19.05 21.55
N MET A 137 9.87 19.72 21.91
CA MET A 137 10.92 20.10 20.96
C MET A 137 11.61 18.89 20.35
N ASN A 138 11.98 17.89 21.13
CA ASN A 138 12.58 16.65 20.64
C ASN A 138 11.67 15.93 19.63
N ALA A 139 10.35 15.93 19.85
CA ALA A 139 9.39 15.39 18.89
C ALA A 139 9.37 16.19 17.56
N THR A 140 9.46 17.52 17.62
CA THR A 140 9.52 18.36 16.41
C THR A 140 10.82 18.20 15.63
N VAL A 141 11.96 18.01 16.30
CA VAL A 141 13.26 17.78 15.66
C VAL A 141 13.24 16.46 14.89
N SER A 142 12.73 15.37 15.48
CA SER A 142 12.64 14.07 14.81
C SER A 142 11.78 14.09 13.53
N HIS A 143 10.68 14.86 13.55
CA HIS A 143 9.85 15.09 12.37
C HIS A 143 10.57 15.94 11.31
N LYS A 144 11.19 17.06 11.71
CA LYS A 144 11.94 17.94 10.80
C LYS A 144 13.13 17.24 10.15
N GLU A 145 13.85 16.38 10.87
CA GLU A 145 14.95 15.61 10.29
C GLU A 145 14.47 14.62 9.23
N SER A 146 13.30 14.01 9.42
CA SER A 146 12.70 13.08 8.46
C SER A 146 12.24 13.80 7.18
N GLU A 147 11.65 14.99 7.32
CA GLU A 147 11.28 15.86 6.21
C GLU A 147 12.53 16.37 5.48
N LYS A 148 13.52 16.89 6.21
CA LYS A 148 14.79 17.37 5.63
C LYS A 148 15.53 16.27 4.87
N LYS A 149 15.57 15.03 5.39
CA LYS A 149 16.14 13.88 4.66
C LYS A 149 15.35 13.58 3.38
N SER A 150 14.02 13.69 3.42
CA SER A 150 13.17 13.48 2.24
C SER A 150 13.38 14.58 1.19
N GLU A 151 13.49 15.84 1.61
CA GLU A 151 13.81 16.97 0.76
C GLU A 151 15.19 16.84 0.12
N LEU A 152 16.23 16.49 0.89
CA LEU A 152 17.58 16.26 0.37
C LEU A 152 17.61 15.15 -0.69
N VAL A 153 16.88 14.06 -0.46
CA VAL A 153 16.75 12.98 -1.46
C VAL A 153 16.01 13.48 -2.70
N ALA A 154 14.94 14.25 -2.55
CA ALA A 154 14.19 14.82 -3.67
C ALA A 154 15.03 15.81 -4.49
N ASP A 155 15.81 16.68 -3.83
CA ASP A 155 16.76 17.60 -4.45
C ASP A 155 17.85 16.83 -5.22
N ALA A 156 18.42 15.79 -4.61
CA ALA A 156 19.43 14.96 -5.26
C ALA A 156 18.87 14.28 -6.53
N TRP A 157 17.61 13.84 -6.51
CA TRP A 157 16.93 13.30 -7.69
C TRP A 157 16.67 14.36 -8.76
N ARG A 158 16.24 15.58 -8.38
CA ARG A 158 16.06 16.71 -9.31
C ARG A 158 17.37 17.09 -9.99
N ARG A 159 18.49 17.16 -9.25
CA ARG A 159 19.82 17.40 -9.80
C ARG A 159 20.24 16.30 -10.78
N LYS A 160 20.03 15.02 -10.44
CA LYS A 160 20.29 13.92 -11.36
C LYS A 160 19.49 14.02 -12.66
N GLN A 161 18.20 14.36 -12.57
CA GLN A 161 17.37 14.56 -13.76
C GLN A 161 17.90 15.69 -14.64
N GLN A 162 18.35 16.81 -14.05
CA GLN A 162 18.98 17.89 -14.82
C GLN A 162 20.26 17.44 -15.53
N LEU A 163 21.14 16.71 -14.84
CA LEU A 163 22.34 16.15 -15.46
C LEU A 163 22.01 15.14 -16.57
N THR A 164 20.94 14.37 -16.41
CA THR A 164 20.46 13.45 -17.46
C THR A 164 19.92 14.20 -18.68
N ARG A 165 19.29 15.36 -18.51
CA ARG A 165 18.94 16.24 -19.65
C ARG A 165 20.19 16.76 -20.38
N GLN A 166 21.33 16.83 -19.72
CA GLN A 166 22.64 17.20 -20.29
C GLN A 166 23.41 15.98 -20.83
N GLY A 167 22.79 14.79 -20.90
CA GLY A 167 23.40 13.58 -21.46
C GLY A 167 24.18 12.72 -20.46
N LYS A 168 24.22 13.08 -19.16
CA LYS A 168 24.91 12.25 -18.15
C LYS A 168 24.07 11.04 -17.71
N VAL A 169 24.74 9.93 -17.39
CA VAL A 169 24.11 8.69 -16.93
C VAL A 169 23.27 8.90 -15.66
N LEU A 170 21.98 8.55 -15.75
CA LEU A 170 21.02 8.68 -14.65
C LEU A 170 21.32 7.72 -13.47
N SER A 171 21.58 6.46 -13.81
CA SER A 171 21.66 5.35 -12.85
C SER A 171 22.65 4.28 -13.32
N ALA A 172 23.42 3.75 -12.38
CA ALA A 172 24.30 2.59 -12.57
C ALA A 172 23.53 1.26 -12.72
N LYS A 173 22.21 1.27 -12.49
CA LYS A 173 21.31 0.12 -12.69
C LYS A 173 20.32 0.45 -13.81
N PRO A 174 20.71 0.28 -15.09
CA PRO A 174 19.82 0.55 -16.22
C PRO A 174 18.78 -0.58 -16.41
N PRO A 175 17.81 -0.38 -17.32
CA PRO A 175 16.98 -1.47 -17.82
C PRO A 175 17.79 -2.69 -18.26
N ALA A 176 17.17 -3.87 -18.18
CA ALA A 176 17.91 -5.13 -18.30
C ALA A 176 18.61 -5.32 -19.66
N TRP A 177 18.15 -4.72 -20.77
CA TRP A 177 18.80 -4.85 -22.07
C TRP A 177 19.97 -3.86 -22.28
N LEU A 178 20.34 -3.10 -21.26
CA LEU A 178 21.39 -2.10 -21.29
C LEU A 178 22.49 -2.45 -20.28
N ARG A 179 23.72 -2.05 -20.59
CA ARG A 179 24.84 -1.99 -19.66
C ARG A 179 25.36 -0.56 -19.56
N VAL A 180 25.98 -0.22 -18.43
CA VAL A 180 26.70 1.04 -18.27
C VAL A 180 28.16 0.77 -18.62
N VAL A 181 28.70 1.56 -19.55
CA VAL A 181 30.11 1.54 -19.94
C VAL A 181 30.76 2.87 -19.62
N GLY A 182 32.09 2.90 -19.59
CA GLY A 182 32.89 4.07 -19.22
C GLY A 182 33.12 4.16 -17.71
N GLU A 183 33.91 5.17 -17.33
CA GLU A 183 34.31 5.40 -15.94
C GLU A 183 33.83 6.76 -15.46
N ARG A 184 33.61 6.85 -14.15
CA ARG A 184 33.37 8.11 -13.47
C ARG A 184 34.58 8.41 -12.59
N ILE A 185 35.33 9.44 -12.97
CA ILE A 185 36.53 9.88 -12.24
C ILE A 185 36.10 10.73 -11.03
N ASP A 186 35.23 11.72 -11.24
CA ASP A 186 34.72 12.58 -10.18
C ASP A 186 33.24 12.95 -10.38
N LYS A 187 32.73 13.98 -9.68
CA LYS A 187 31.32 14.39 -9.81
C LYS A 187 31.02 15.10 -11.13
N ASP A 188 32.01 15.76 -11.72
CA ASP A 188 31.87 16.64 -12.86
C ASP A 188 32.29 15.94 -14.16
N GLN A 189 33.30 15.06 -14.07
CA GLN A 189 33.85 14.17 -15.10
C GLN A 189 33.23 12.78 -15.02
N ASP A 190 32.03 12.66 -15.61
CA ASP A 190 31.31 11.40 -15.76
C ASP A 190 31.24 11.03 -17.25
N TYR A 191 32.10 10.11 -17.69
CA TYR A 191 32.18 9.62 -19.07
C TYR A 191 31.35 8.35 -19.27
N ARG A 192 30.50 8.01 -18.31
CA ARG A 192 29.66 6.81 -18.43
C ARG A 192 28.60 7.03 -19.49
N GLY A 193 28.30 5.95 -20.21
CA GLY A 193 27.23 5.89 -21.21
C GLY A 193 26.39 4.62 -21.07
N TYR A 194 25.27 4.60 -21.76
CA TYR A 194 24.43 3.40 -21.90
C TYR A 194 24.73 2.70 -23.22
N GLU A 195 25.00 1.41 -23.16
CA GLU A 195 25.20 0.56 -24.33
C GLU A 195 24.19 -0.59 -24.34
N LEU A 196 23.72 -0.95 -25.52
CA LEU A 196 22.83 -2.09 -25.73
C LEU A 196 23.57 -3.41 -25.56
N ILE A 197 22.93 -4.39 -24.93
CA ILE A 197 23.40 -5.77 -24.86
C ILE A 197 22.81 -6.52 -26.06
N PRO A 198 23.59 -6.85 -27.11
CA PRO A 198 23.05 -7.36 -28.37
C PRO A 198 22.12 -8.58 -28.22
N GLU A 199 22.47 -9.52 -27.36
CA GLU A 199 21.70 -10.75 -27.13
C GLU A 199 20.35 -10.45 -26.50
N ARG A 200 20.29 -9.46 -25.59
CA ARG A 200 19.03 -9.04 -24.94
C ARG A 200 18.17 -8.21 -25.88
N VAL A 201 18.79 -7.42 -26.76
CA VAL A 201 18.08 -6.68 -27.81
C VAL A 201 17.45 -7.63 -28.82
N ALA A 202 18.13 -8.71 -29.21
CA ALA A 202 17.55 -9.73 -30.09
C ALA A 202 16.27 -10.35 -29.49
N VAL A 203 16.32 -10.77 -28.22
CA VAL A 203 15.14 -11.27 -27.50
C VAL A 203 14.04 -10.21 -27.40
N LEU A 204 14.41 -8.96 -27.17
CA LEU A 204 13.45 -7.85 -27.09
C LEU A 204 12.76 -7.62 -28.45
N LYS A 205 13.50 -7.60 -29.56
CA LYS A 205 12.93 -7.50 -30.91
C LYS A 205 11.95 -8.65 -31.17
N GLN A 206 12.31 -9.87 -30.83
CA GLN A 206 11.44 -11.04 -30.96
C GLN A 206 10.13 -10.91 -30.17
N ILE A 207 10.20 -10.40 -28.92
CA ILE A 207 9.02 -10.12 -28.09
C ILE A 207 8.09 -9.10 -28.77
N TYR A 208 8.67 -8.06 -29.36
CA TYR A 208 7.92 -7.02 -30.05
C TYR A 208 7.28 -7.52 -31.35
N GLU A 209 7.98 -8.34 -32.13
CA GLU A 209 7.45 -9.01 -33.32
C GLU A 209 6.23 -9.88 -32.97
N TRP A 210 6.38 -10.79 -32.01
CA TRP A 210 5.26 -11.63 -31.58
C TRP A 210 4.08 -10.84 -31.03
N ALA A 211 4.34 -9.73 -30.35
CA ALA A 211 3.29 -8.83 -29.90
C ALA A 211 2.58 -8.14 -31.08
N ALA A 212 3.32 -7.71 -32.10
CA ALA A 212 2.77 -7.16 -33.33
C ALA A 212 1.94 -8.20 -34.10
N ASP A 213 2.35 -9.46 -34.10
CA ASP A 213 1.61 -10.60 -34.67
C ASP A 213 0.35 -10.98 -33.88
N GLY A 214 0.06 -10.30 -32.77
CA GLY A 214 -1.15 -10.49 -31.98
C GLY A 214 -1.02 -11.46 -30.81
N ILE A 215 0.18 -12.00 -30.55
CA ILE A 215 0.38 -12.94 -29.45
C ILE A 215 0.28 -12.21 -28.10
N GLY A 216 -0.51 -12.78 -27.19
CA GLY A 216 -0.70 -12.23 -25.86
C GLY A 216 0.53 -12.34 -24.96
N TYR A 217 0.60 -11.53 -23.90
CA TYR A 217 1.72 -11.54 -22.95
C TYR A 217 2.00 -12.93 -22.37
N TRP A 218 0.94 -13.69 -22.11
CA TRP A 218 1.04 -15.07 -21.65
C TRP A 218 1.63 -15.99 -22.71
N GLY A 219 1.19 -15.87 -23.97
CA GLY A 219 1.71 -16.66 -25.08
C GLY A 219 3.19 -16.36 -25.36
N ILE A 220 3.57 -15.09 -25.31
CA ILE A 220 4.98 -14.68 -25.43
C ILE A 220 5.82 -15.28 -24.31
N ALA A 221 5.39 -15.13 -23.05
CA ALA A 221 6.11 -15.69 -21.91
C ALA A 221 6.24 -17.22 -22.00
N LYS A 222 5.17 -17.91 -22.41
CA LYS A 222 5.17 -19.36 -22.64
C LYS A 222 6.20 -19.75 -23.70
N ARG A 223 6.20 -19.10 -24.87
CA ARG A 223 7.17 -19.38 -25.95
C ARG A 223 8.62 -19.17 -25.51
N LEU A 224 8.92 -18.09 -24.80
CA LEU A 224 10.27 -17.83 -24.29
C LEU A 224 10.74 -18.93 -23.33
N ASN A 225 9.84 -19.41 -22.47
CA ASN A 225 10.15 -20.49 -21.54
C ASN A 225 10.31 -21.84 -22.26
N GLU A 226 9.47 -22.14 -23.25
CA GLU A 226 9.58 -23.37 -24.07
C GLU A 226 10.87 -23.41 -24.89
N GLN A 227 11.34 -22.25 -25.36
CA GLN A 227 12.62 -22.10 -26.06
C GLN A 227 13.84 -22.08 -25.13
N GLY A 228 13.65 -22.16 -23.80
CA GLY A 228 14.74 -22.12 -22.84
C GLY A 228 15.44 -20.75 -22.74
N VAL A 229 14.82 -19.66 -23.21
CA VAL A 229 15.42 -18.33 -23.17
C VAL A 229 15.51 -17.85 -21.72
N PRO A 230 16.70 -17.53 -21.19
CA PRO A 230 16.85 -17.11 -19.79
C PRO A 230 16.16 -15.77 -19.52
N SER A 231 15.33 -15.73 -18.48
CA SER A 231 14.67 -14.50 -18.03
C SER A 231 15.65 -13.53 -17.37
N TRP A 232 15.35 -12.23 -17.44
CA TRP A 232 16.21 -11.20 -16.87
C TRP A 232 15.84 -10.88 -15.42
N GLY A 233 16.83 -10.91 -14.53
CA GLY A 233 16.70 -10.54 -13.12
C GLY A 233 16.93 -11.72 -12.16
N LYS A 234 17.11 -11.42 -10.88
CA LYS A 234 17.20 -12.44 -9.84
C LYS A 234 15.80 -12.97 -9.54
N ALA A 235 15.62 -14.29 -9.60
CA ALA A 235 14.42 -14.92 -9.06
C ALA A 235 14.27 -14.50 -7.59
N ARG A 236 13.03 -14.19 -7.15
CA ARG A 236 12.79 -14.02 -5.72
C ARG A 236 13.00 -15.38 -5.05
N SER A 237 13.56 -15.39 -3.84
CA SER A 237 13.75 -16.63 -3.08
C SER A 237 12.44 -17.40 -2.88
N THR A 238 11.30 -16.71 -2.96
CA THR A 238 9.95 -17.25 -2.78
C THR A 238 9.29 -17.78 -4.06
N THR A 239 9.92 -17.65 -5.23
CA THR A 239 9.34 -18.15 -6.50
C THR A 239 9.94 -19.50 -6.85
N THR A 240 9.09 -20.54 -6.87
CA THR A 240 9.46 -21.92 -7.20
C THR A 240 9.90 -22.13 -8.66
N ASN A 241 9.39 -21.34 -9.61
CA ASN A 241 9.75 -21.46 -11.02
C ASN A 241 10.55 -20.25 -11.54
N LYS A 242 11.76 -20.54 -12.05
CA LYS A 242 12.63 -19.61 -12.76
C LYS A 242 12.14 -19.49 -14.21
N GLY A 243 11.91 -18.28 -14.72
CA GLY A 243 11.47 -18.07 -16.09
C GLY A 243 10.74 -16.75 -16.34
N TRP A 244 10.30 -16.55 -17.57
CA TRP A 244 9.56 -15.38 -18.02
C TRP A 244 8.16 -15.35 -17.42
N GLY A 245 7.86 -14.30 -16.67
CA GLY A 245 6.50 -13.99 -16.22
C GLY A 245 5.76 -13.12 -17.24
N TRP A 246 4.49 -13.43 -17.53
CA TRP A 246 3.65 -12.64 -18.43
C TRP A 246 3.55 -11.16 -18.01
N SER A 247 3.53 -10.88 -16.70
CA SER A 247 3.53 -9.51 -16.18
C SER A 247 4.82 -8.77 -16.53
N TYR A 248 5.96 -9.46 -16.54
CA TYR A 248 7.25 -8.87 -16.92
C TYR A 248 7.31 -8.54 -18.41
N VAL A 249 6.81 -9.44 -19.28
CA VAL A 249 6.60 -9.16 -20.71
C VAL A 249 5.74 -7.92 -20.91
N GLY A 250 4.64 -7.80 -20.14
CA GLY A 250 3.78 -6.61 -20.16
C GLY A 250 4.49 -5.32 -19.72
N ILE A 251 5.44 -5.40 -18.78
CA ILE A 251 6.28 -4.26 -18.38
C ILE A 251 7.21 -3.86 -19.53
N LEU A 252 7.88 -4.81 -20.20
CA LEU A 252 8.81 -4.54 -21.29
C LEU A 252 8.14 -3.85 -22.49
N LEU A 253 6.97 -4.33 -22.91
CA LEU A 253 6.22 -3.76 -24.03
C LEU A 253 5.71 -2.33 -23.78
N LYS A 254 5.65 -1.92 -22.51
CA LYS A 254 5.21 -0.59 -22.07
C LYS A 254 6.36 0.28 -21.55
N HIS A 255 7.59 -0.22 -21.57
CA HIS A 255 8.69 0.45 -20.92
C HIS A 255 9.15 1.66 -21.76
N PRO A 256 9.17 2.90 -21.22
CA PRO A 256 9.53 4.10 -21.98
C PRO A 256 10.96 4.09 -22.54
N ALA A 257 11.90 3.47 -21.82
CA ALA A 257 13.30 3.38 -22.26
C ALA A 257 13.51 2.61 -23.57
N ILE A 258 12.49 1.90 -24.07
CA ILE A 258 12.53 1.27 -25.41
C ILE A 258 12.61 2.35 -26.49
N ASP A 259 11.91 3.47 -26.27
CA ASP A 259 11.89 4.65 -27.14
C ASP A 259 12.99 5.66 -26.77
N GLY A 260 13.90 5.28 -25.87
CA GLY A 260 14.95 6.18 -25.35
C GLY A 260 14.47 7.13 -24.25
N GLU A 261 13.22 7.03 -23.81
CA GLU A 261 12.63 7.95 -22.84
C GLU A 261 12.83 7.52 -21.38
N TYR A 262 13.02 8.49 -20.49
CA TYR A 262 12.91 8.33 -19.04
C TYR A 262 11.71 9.11 -18.50
N HIS A 263 10.85 8.44 -17.72
CA HIS A 263 9.68 9.07 -17.08
C HIS A 263 9.92 9.15 -15.58
N PRO A 264 10.22 10.34 -15.03
CA PRO A 264 10.45 10.51 -13.60
C PRO A 264 9.21 10.16 -12.76
N ALA A 265 9.45 9.63 -11.56
CA ALA A 265 8.43 9.42 -10.56
C ALA A 265 8.81 10.17 -9.27
N GLY A 266 7.88 10.98 -8.78
CA GLY A 266 7.99 11.70 -7.52
C GLY A 266 7.28 10.96 -6.39
N MET A 267 7.68 11.23 -5.16
CA MET A 267 6.93 10.83 -3.97
C MET A 267 5.75 11.80 -3.83
N THR A 268 4.54 11.29 -3.73
CA THR A 268 3.36 12.14 -3.45
C THR A 268 3.29 12.50 -1.97
N GLU A 269 2.41 13.45 -1.65
CA GLU A 269 1.82 13.68 -0.33
C GLU A 269 1.77 12.37 0.46
N SER A 270 0.99 11.42 -0.05
CA SER A 270 0.69 10.12 0.56
C SER A 270 1.86 9.15 0.76
N GLY A 271 3.09 9.48 0.35
CA GLY A 271 4.23 8.57 0.38
C GLY A 271 4.23 7.53 -0.75
N LYS A 272 3.25 7.57 -1.66
CA LYS A 272 3.20 6.71 -2.85
C LYS A 272 3.99 7.35 -3.98
N ARG A 273 4.79 6.55 -4.72
CA ARG A 273 5.47 7.02 -5.93
C ARG A 273 4.47 7.15 -7.08
N LYS A 274 4.40 8.34 -7.67
CA LYS A 274 3.57 8.64 -8.84
C LYS A 274 4.44 9.25 -9.93
N LYS A 275 4.19 8.87 -11.19
CA LYS A 275 4.83 9.51 -12.34
C LYS A 275 4.51 11.02 -12.32
N THR A 276 5.51 11.86 -12.54
CA THR A 276 5.34 13.33 -12.56
C THR A 276 4.64 13.81 -13.83
N GLY A 277 4.53 12.96 -14.85
CA GLY A 277 4.00 13.31 -16.18
C GLY A 277 5.09 13.82 -17.12
N GLU A 278 6.24 14.21 -16.57
CA GLU A 278 7.41 14.63 -17.32
C GLU A 278 8.02 13.46 -18.11
N ARG A 279 8.61 13.78 -19.27
CA ARG A 279 9.37 12.87 -20.11
C ARG A 279 10.72 13.51 -20.44
N ILE A 280 11.79 12.77 -20.21
CA ILE A 280 13.13 13.14 -20.65
C ILE A 280 13.48 12.23 -21.82
N GLU A 281 13.63 12.82 -23.00
CA GLU A 281 13.93 12.11 -24.25
C GLU A 281 15.43 11.83 -24.38
N ASN A 282 15.78 10.89 -25.28
CA ASN A 282 17.17 10.55 -25.64
C ASN A 282 18.08 10.18 -24.45
N VAL A 283 17.51 9.64 -23.38
CA VAL A 283 18.26 9.17 -22.19
C VAL A 283 18.90 7.82 -22.44
N PHE A 284 18.23 6.96 -23.20
CA PHE A 284 18.71 5.61 -23.49
C PHE A 284 18.83 5.40 -25.00
N PRO A 285 19.80 4.59 -25.48
CA PRO A 285 19.84 4.20 -26.87
C PRO A 285 18.60 3.38 -27.22
N ARG A 286 18.02 3.65 -28.39
CA ARG A 286 16.82 2.97 -28.86
C ARG A 286 17.13 1.49 -29.13
N ALA A 287 16.37 0.60 -28.50
CA ALA A 287 16.60 -0.85 -28.62
C ALA A 287 15.79 -1.51 -29.75
N VAL A 288 14.63 -0.95 -30.09
CA VAL A 288 13.68 -1.49 -31.08
C VAL A 288 13.17 -0.36 -31.98
N ASP A 289 13.00 -0.65 -33.26
CA ASP A 289 12.52 0.30 -34.26
C ASP A 289 11.14 0.87 -33.91
N ALA A 290 10.96 2.16 -34.20
CA ALA A 290 9.75 2.91 -33.83
C ALA A 290 8.47 2.30 -34.42
N ASP A 291 8.52 1.85 -35.67
CA ASP A 291 7.39 1.21 -36.35
C ASP A 291 6.97 -0.08 -35.64
N LEU A 292 7.93 -0.95 -35.34
CA LEU A 292 7.66 -2.22 -34.67
C LEU A 292 7.09 -1.99 -33.26
N VAL A 293 7.60 -1.00 -32.52
CA VAL A 293 7.06 -0.59 -31.22
C VAL A 293 5.61 -0.12 -31.35
N ALA A 294 5.31 0.73 -32.34
CA ALA A 294 3.98 1.25 -32.60
C ALA A 294 2.99 0.11 -32.94
N ARG A 295 3.37 -0.79 -33.86
CA ARG A 295 2.56 -1.96 -34.24
C ARG A 295 2.27 -2.88 -33.05
N ALA A 296 3.29 -3.21 -32.25
CA ALA A 296 3.14 -4.05 -31.07
C ALA A 296 2.22 -3.43 -30.01
N ARG A 297 2.37 -2.13 -29.73
CA ARG A 297 1.53 -1.41 -28.76
C ARG A 297 0.09 -1.25 -29.26
N ALA A 298 -0.11 -0.99 -30.55
CA ALA A 298 -1.43 -0.93 -31.16
C ALA A 298 -2.15 -2.28 -31.06
N SER A 299 -1.48 -3.39 -31.43
CA SER A 299 -2.00 -4.75 -31.26
C SER A 299 -2.39 -5.06 -29.81
N ALA A 300 -1.52 -4.71 -28.85
CA ALA A 300 -1.80 -4.91 -27.43
C ALA A 300 -3.00 -4.09 -26.93
N SER A 301 -3.19 -2.87 -27.42
CA SER A 301 -4.33 -2.01 -27.07
C SER A 301 -5.66 -2.53 -27.60
N LYS A 302 -5.69 -3.05 -28.85
CA LYS A 302 -6.86 -3.67 -29.45
C LYS A 302 -7.34 -4.87 -28.63
N ARG A 303 -6.41 -5.71 -28.16
CA ARG A 303 -6.71 -6.86 -27.27
C ARG A 303 -7.34 -6.46 -25.93
N TRP A 304 -7.05 -5.25 -25.43
CA TRP A 304 -7.70 -4.76 -24.20
C TRP A 304 -9.14 -4.30 -24.45
N GLN A 305 -9.41 -3.72 -25.62
CA GLN A 305 -10.74 -3.29 -26.03
C GLN A 305 -11.63 -4.50 -26.38
N THR A 306 -11.05 -5.53 -27.01
CA THR A 306 -11.71 -6.82 -27.27
C THR A 306 -11.57 -7.75 -26.06
N ARG A 307 -12.12 -7.36 -24.90
CA ARG A 307 -12.30 -8.23 -23.73
C ARG A 307 -13.31 -9.36 -24.04
N SER A 308 -12.98 -10.26 -24.96
CA SER A 308 -13.72 -11.49 -25.17
C SER A 308 -12.98 -12.64 -24.49
N GLY A 309 -13.60 -13.21 -23.45
CA GLY A 309 -13.32 -14.56 -23.00
C GLY A 309 -12.08 -14.74 -22.12
N ARG A 310 -12.26 -14.68 -20.79
CA ARG A 310 -11.81 -15.70 -19.81
C ARG A 310 -11.87 -15.25 -18.34
N TYR A 311 -12.00 -13.95 -18.05
CA TYR A 311 -12.19 -13.46 -16.68
C TYR A 311 -13.33 -12.46 -16.61
N ALA A 312 -14.53 -12.94 -16.28
CA ALA A 312 -15.51 -12.08 -15.65
C ALA A 312 -15.06 -11.87 -14.20
N ALA A 313 -14.98 -10.62 -13.74
CA ALA A 313 -14.56 -10.25 -12.38
C ALA A 313 -15.38 -10.94 -11.26
N TYR A 314 -16.52 -11.49 -11.63
CA TYR A 314 -17.28 -12.47 -10.87
C TYR A 314 -17.51 -13.63 -11.83
N ALA A 315 -17.05 -14.84 -11.52
CA ALA A 315 -17.52 -16.04 -12.20
C ALA A 315 -19.03 -16.14 -11.90
N ARG A 316 -19.86 -15.50 -12.74
CA ARG A 316 -21.32 -15.43 -12.53
C ARG A 316 -21.94 -16.82 -12.50
N ASN A 317 -21.28 -17.79 -13.12
CA ASN A 317 -21.58 -19.21 -13.17
C ASN A 317 -20.29 -20.02 -12.99
N LEU A 318 -20.15 -20.76 -11.88
CA LEU A 318 -19.00 -21.63 -11.62
C LEU A 318 -19.02 -22.90 -12.50
N PHE A 319 -20.18 -23.25 -13.04
CA PHE A 319 -20.41 -24.44 -13.84
C PHE A 319 -20.41 -24.16 -15.34
N SER A 320 -20.00 -22.97 -15.77
CA SER A 320 -19.89 -22.64 -17.18
C SER A 320 -19.04 -23.68 -17.88
N THR A 321 -19.59 -24.34 -18.92
CA THR A 321 -18.94 -25.39 -19.73
C THR A 321 -18.69 -26.74 -19.02
N LEU A 322 -19.01 -26.85 -17.72
CA LEU A 322 -18.78 -28.06 -16.91
C LEU A 322 -20.06 -28.87 -16.67
N ALA A 323 -21.16 -28.21 -16.36
CA ALA A 323 -22.42 -28.92 -16.04
C ALA A 323 -23.11 -29.42 -17.32
N ARG A 324 -23.36 -30.72 -17.38
CA ARG A 324 -24.11 -31.38 -18.45
C ARG A 324 -25.36 -32.06 -17.90
N CYS A 325 -26.42 -32.10 -18.69
CA CYS A 325 -27.62 -32.82 -18.37
C CYS A 325 -27.30 -34.32 -18.38
N ARG A 326 -27.62 -35.04 -17.29
CA ARG A 326 -27.42 -36.49 -17.22
C ARG A 326 -28.23 -37.25 -18.29
N HIS A 327 -29.38 -36.70 -18.70
CA HIS A 327 -30.31 -37.39 -19.60
C HIS A 327 -29.92 -37.23 -21.08
N CYS A 328 -29.66 -36.01 -21.55
CA CYS A 328 -29.33 -35.77 -22.96
C CYS A 328 -27.85 -35.46 -23.23
N GLY A 329 -27.01 -35.33 -22.19
CA GLY A 329 -25.60 -34.93 -22.33
C GLY A 329 -25.38 -33.46 -22.72
N GLY A 330 -26.46 -32.72 -23.03
CA GLY A 330 -26.45 -31.32 -23.40
C GLY A 330 -26.00 -30.40 -22.26
N LEU A 331 -25.55 -29.19 -22.61
CA LEU A 331 -25.02 -28.23 -21.63
C LEU A 331 -26.12 -27.71 -20.70
N MET A 332 -25.83 -27.60 -19.40
CA MET A 332 -26.66 -26.89 -18.44
C MET A 332 -26.27 -25.40 -18.45
N THR A 333 -27.23 -24.52 -18.76
CA THR A 333 -27.01 -23.07 -18.88
C THR A 333 -27.69 -22.33 -17.73
N MET A 334 -27.04 -21.26 -17.26
CA MET A 334 -27.61 -20.38 -16.24
C MET A 334 -28.67 -19.47 -16.85
N ARG A 335 -29.86 -19.45 -16.25
CA ARG A 335 -31.00 -18.63 -16.64
C ARG A 335 -31.50 -17.84 -15.41
N SER A 336 -32.07 -16.66 -15.66
CA SER A 336 -32.78 -15.85 -14.66
C SER A 336 -34.24 -15.73 -15.08
N ARG A 337 -35.18 -15.83 -14.15
CA ARG A 337 -36.56 -15.38 -14.40
C ARG A 337 -36.60 -13.86 -14.32
N ALA A 338 -37.04 -13.21 -15.38
CA ALA A 338 -37.34 -11.79 -15.35
C ALA A 338 -38.67 -11.60 -14.64
N GLU A 339 -38.66 -10.87 -13.51
CA GLU A 339 -39.69 -9.92 -13.02
C GLU A 339 -39.78 -9.79 -11.50
N VAL A 340 -39.31 -10.75 -10.68
CA VAL A 340 -39.58 -10.66 -9.22
C VAL A 340 -38.34 -10.62 -8.34
N ASP A 341 -37.19 -11.12 -8.79
CA ASP A 341 -35.94 -10.91 -8.05
C ASP A 341 -34.71 -11.30 -8.89
N ALA A 342 -33.87 -10.32 -9.25
CA ALA A 342 -32.57 -10.57 -9.90
C ALA A 342 -31.61 -11.44 -9.02
N ARG A 343 -32.04 -11.78 -7.79
CA ARG A 343 -31.37 -12.63 -6.82
C ARG A 343 -31.47 -14.13 -7.10
N TYR A 344 -32.41 -14.62 -7.90
CA TYR A 344 -32.53 -16.08 -8.17
C TYR A 344 -32.06 -16.45 -9.57
N ARG A 345 -30.98 -17.24 -9.63
CA ARG A 345 -30.41 -17.81 -10.85
C ARG A 345 -30.54 -19.33 -10.80
N TYR A 346 -30.92 -19.93 -11.91
CA TYR A 346 -31.10 -21.37 -12.03
C TYR A 346 -30.21 -21.94 -13.12
N LEU A 347 -29.75 -23.18 -12.96
CA LEU A 347 -29.21 -23.99 -14.04
C LEU A 347 -30.36 -24.79 -14.66
N GLN A 348 -30.50 -24.75 -15.98
CA GLN A 348 -31.47 -25.53 -16.73
C GLN A 348 -30.78 -26.16 -17.95
N CYS A 349 -31.20 -27.37 -18.34
CA CYS A 349 -30.71 -28.01 -19.56
C CYS A 349 -31.04 -27.12 -20.76
N ASP A 350 -30.04 -26.75 -21.55
CA ASP A 350 -30.24 -25.86 -22.70
C ASP A 350 -31.10 -26.52 -23.79
N SER A 351 -30.93 -27.83 -24.01
CA SER A 351 -31.75 -28.62 -24.94
C SER A 351 -33.21 -28.67 -24.52
N ALA A 352 -33.50 -28.86 -23.22
CA ALA A 352 -34.87 -28.85 -22.72
C ALA A 352 -35.49 -27.45 -22.75
N ALA A 353 -34.71 -26.41 -22.41
CA ALA A 353 -35.15 -25.02 -22.46
C ALA A 353 -35.48 -24.54 -23.89
N ARG A 354 -34.83 -25.12 -24.91
CA ARG A 354 -35.10 -24.83 -26.33
C ARG A 354 -36.10 -25.79 -26.97
N HIS A 355 -36.62 -26.76 -26.21
CA HIS A 355 -37.48 -27.83 -26.73
C HIS A 355 -36.84 -28.65 -27.86
N THR A 356 -35.53 -28.89 -27.75
CA THR A 356 -34.75 -29.66 -28.72
C THR A 356 -34.23 -30.96 -28.09
N GLY A 357 -35.03 -32.03 -28.11
CA GLY A 357 -34.56 -33.39 -27.80
C GLY A 357 -34.23 -33.70 -26.34
N CYS A 358 -34.84 -33.00 -25.38
CA CYS A 358 -34.74 -33.34 -23.95
C CYS A 358 -36.02 -32.90 -23.21
N ASP A 359 -36.71 -33.85 -22.57
CA ASP A 359 -38.01 -33.62 -21.94
C ASP A 359 -37.91 -33.31 -20.44
N ARG A 360 -36.74 -32.83 -20.01
CA ARG A 360 -36.40 -32.56 -18.60
C ARG A 360 -36.25 -31.05 -18.36
N PRO A 361 -37.35 -30.33 -18.07
CA PRO A 361 -37.35 -28.88 -17.96
C PRO A 361 -36.94 -28.37 -16.56
N GLU A 362 -36.55 -29.25 -15.64
CA GLU A 362 -36.32 -28.90 -14.23
C GLU A 362 -35.26 -27.79 -14.08
N PHE A 363 -35.53 -26.86 -13.16
CA PHE A 363 -34.65 -25.75 -12.82
C PHE A 363 -33.92 -26.04 -11.50
N PHE A 364 -32.59 -25.99 -11.52
CA PHE A 364 -31.75 -26.20 -10.33
C PHE A 364 -31.27 -24.85 -9.80
N ASN A 365 -31.59 -24.51 -8.54
CA ASN A 365 -31.19 -23.23 -7.96
C ASN A 365 -29.66 -23.12 -7.83
N HIS A 366 -29.05 -22.17 -8.54
CA HIS A 366 -27.60 -21.99 -8.55
C HIS A 366 -27.05 -21.48 -7.21
N ARG A 367 -27.84 -20.78 -6.38
CA ARG A 367 -27.34 -20.20 -5.11
C ARG A 367 -26.87 -21.24 -4.12
N ILE A 368 -27.44 -22.45 -4.15
CA ILE A 368 -27.07 -23.57 -3.26
C ILE A 368 -25.59 -23.92 -3.43
N PHE A 369 -25.02 -23.69 -4.61
CA PHE A 369 -23.63 -24.01 -4.93
C PHE A 369 -22.65 -22.86 -4.70
N VAL A 370 -23.13 -21.65 -4.37
CA VAL A 370 -22.29 -20.44 -4.23
C VAL A 370 -22.33 -19.86 -2.80
N SER A 371 -23.08 -20.47 -1.87
CA SER A 371 -23.08 -20.03 -0.47
C SER A 371 -21.74 -20.39 0.21
N VAL A 372 -20.75 -19.52 0.05
CA VAL A 372 -19.65 -19.39 1.02
C VAL A 372 -20.30 -18.87 2.29
N ARG A 373 -20.14 -19.58 3.40
CA ARG A 373 -20.58 -19.13 4.73
C ARG A 373 -20.06 -17.71 4.94
N SER A 374 -20.95 -16.73 4.93
CA SER A 374 -20.72 -15.50 5.66
C SER A 374 -20.73 -15.89 7.13
N SER A 375 -19.55 -16.03 7.74
CA SER A 375 -19.46 -16.06 9.19
C SER A 375 -20.21 -14.84 9.74
N PRO A 376 -21.06 -14.99 10.76
CA PRO A 376 -21.59 -13.83 11.46
C PRO A 376 -20.41 -13.04 12.07
N PRO A 377 -20.52 -11.71 12.18
CA PRO A 377 -19.49 -10.92 12.84
C PRO A 377 -19.40 -11.39 14.31
N CYS A 378 -18.23 -11.88 14.70
CA CYS A 378 -17.81 -11.91 16.10
C CYS A 378 -17.02 -10.63 16.37
#